data_AF-A0ABD7EM37-F1
#
_entry.id   AF-A0ABD7EM37-F1
#
_cell.length_a   1.000
_cell.length_b   1.000
_cell.length_c   1.000
_cell.angle_alpha   90.00
_cell.angle_beta   90.00
_cell.angle_gamma   90.00
#
_symmetry.space_group_name_H-M   'P 1'
#
loop_
_entity.id
_entity.type
_entity.pdbx_description
1 polymer ?
#
loop_
_entity_poly.entity_id
_entity_poly.type
_entity_poly.pdbx_seq_one_letter_code
_entity_poly.pdbx_strand_id
1 'polypeptide(L)'
;MYEDLMKRYKEQDPREVFAHFSYKSDLGETWETPIQKLAEKARPECWNFEKSEFKKEGINFPILSSYLNFTFKRLQEQKKINYSTDGNRACFNTGLQTPEGKDIFATFYKNQQAKERNQPDWTLFGYFDAYSDKVRDFEPLPDIATYIDNPSDLVFDYRLQLEVDYKHILVDNVERLPDVLKEAPTLARHAVEGAISQLRERLKRNYKLAVPHWYEGKVQLLLPLSITDDISADVALVAEKDEQRGKYMVRTVLTMDMAYQDARIICAPDRQWLNP
;
A
#
# COMPACT_ATOMS: atom_id res chain seq x y z
N MET A 1 -0.23 11.82 16.64
CA MET A 1 -0.49 10.65 15.78
C MET A 1 0.87 10.10 15.40
N TYR A 2 1.06 8.78 15.36
CA TYR A 2 2.35 8.20 14.96
C TYR A 2 2.50 8.29 13.44
N GLU A 3 3.71 8.48 12.95
CA GLU A 3 3.99 8.60 11.51
C GLU A 3 3.92 7.25 10.80
N ASP A 4 4.36 6.20 11.48
CA ASP A 4 4.44 4.82 10.99
C ASP A 4 4.13 3.81 12.10
N LEU A 5 3.69 2.61 11.71
CA LEU A 5 3.46 1.48 12.59
C LEU A 5 4.77 0.93 13.16
N MET A 6 5.76 0.79 12.29
CA MET A 6 7.07 0.23 12.58
C MET A 6 8.14 1.06 11.88
N LYS A 7 9.36 0.97 12.38
CA LYS A 7 10.49 1.75 11.86
C LYS A 7 10.76 1.45 10.38
N ARG A 8 10.79 2.49 9.53
CA ARG A 8 10.98 2.37 8.08
C ARG A 8 12.41 2.57 7.60
N TYR A 9 13.17 3.39 8.31
CA TYR A 9 14.58 3.67 8.02
C TYR A 9 15.36 3.83 9.32
N LYS A 10 16.67 3.65 9.26
CA LYS A 10 17.53 3.45 10.45
C LYS A 10 17.58 4.67 11.36
N GLU A 11 17.44 5.87 10.82
CA GLU A 11 17.54 7.15 11.53
C GLU A 11 16.19 7.68 12.03
N GLN A 12 15.07 7.00 11.75
CA GLN A 12 13.74 7.44 12.20
C GLN A 12 13.66 7.52 13.73
N ASP A 13 13.06 8.60 14.24
CA ASP A 13 12.83 8.80 15.66
C ASP A 13 11.89 7.68 16.17
N PRO A 14 12.33 6.84 17.12
CA PRO A 14 11.47 5.81 17.71
C PRO A 14 10.19 6.35 18.34
N ARG A 15 10.12 7.64 18.69
CA ARG A 15 8.93 8.29 19.24
C ARG A 15 7.87 8.60 18.19
N GLU A 16 8.24 8.66 16.92
CA GLU A 16 7.32 8.82 15.77
C GLU A 16 6.71 7.49 15.36
N VAL A 17 7.29 6.37 15.81
CA VAL A 17 6.86 5.00 15.49
C VAL A 17 5.91 4.48 16.56
N PHE A 18 4.81 3.86 16.14
CA PHE A 18 3.82 3.29 17.06
C PHE A 18 4.40 2.14 17.88
N ALA A 19 4.95 1.12 17.20
CA ALA A 19 5.33 -0.14 17.84
C ALA A 19 6.71 -0.65 17.43
N HIS A 20 7.38 -1.27 18.40
CA HIS A 20 8.53 -2.14 18.15
C HIS A 20 8.07 -3.56 17.81
N PHE A 21 8.66 -4.14 16.77
CA PHE A 21 8.38 -5.51 16.31
C PHE A 21 9.54 -6.39 16.77
N SER A 22 9.41 -6.97 17.97
CA SER A 22 10.47 -7.78 18.58
C SER A 22 10.59 -9.14 17.91
N TYR A 23 11.82 -9.64 17.84
CA TYR A 23 12.16 -10.98 17.35
C TYR A 23 13.25 -11.60 18.25
N LYS A 24 13.33 -12.92 18.29
CA LYS A 24 14.25 -13.71 19.11
C LYS A 24 15.39 -14.28 18.27
N SER A 25 16.50 -13.54 18.19
CA SER A 25 17.67 -13.97 17.41
C SER A 25 18.30 -15.28 17.91
N ASP A 26 18.16 -15.57 19.21
CA ASP A 26 18.59 -16.83 19.84
C ASP A 26 17.81 -18.05 19.32
N LEU A 27 16.59 -17.84 18.83
CA LEU A 27 15.76 -18.88 18.20
C LEU A 27 15.86 -18.86 16.66
N GLY A 28 16.82 -18.11 16.10
CA GLY A 28 16.98 -17.96 14.66
C GLY A 28 15.96 -17.03 14.00
N GLU A 29 15.17 -16.28 14.77
CA GLU A 29 14.25 -15.29 14.22
C GLU A 29 15.03 -14.08 13.68
N THR A 30 14.57 -13.54 12.56
CA THR A 30 15.05 -12.28 11.96
C THR A 30 14.06 -11.14 12.22
N TRP A 31 14.45 -9.92 11.86
CA TRP A 31 13.59 -8.73 11.92
C TRP A 31 12.31 -8.84 11.08
N GLU A 32 12.28 -9.71 10.06
CA GLU A 32 11.08 -9.98 9.25
C GLU A 32 10.13 -11.00 9.88
N THR A 33 10.57 -11.77 10.88
CA THR A 33 9.78 -12.84 11.50
C THR A 33 8.40 -12.39 11.98
N PRO A 34 8.25 -11.20 12.61
CA PRO A 34 6.93 -10.69 12.95
C PRO A 34 6.01 -10.54 11.73
N ILE A 35 6.52 -10.05 10.60
CA ILE A 35 5.74 -9.91 9.37
C ILE A 35 5.46 -11.28 8.73
N GLN A 36 6.43 -12.19 8.75
CA GLN A 36 6.26 -13.57 8.32
C GLN A 36 5.12 -14.27 9.08
N LYS A 37 5.04 -14.11 10.42
CA LYS A 37 3.97 -14.69 11.24
C LYS A 37 2.58 -14.21 10.83
N LEU A 38 2.46 -12.97 10.34
CA LEU A 38 1.21 -12.46 9.77
C LEU A 38 0.93 -13.11 8.40
N ALA A 39 1.93 -13.17 7.52
CA ALA A 39 1.81 -13.79 6.21
C ALA A 39 1.36 -15.26 6.29
N GLU A 40 1.93 -16.04 7.21
CA GLU A 40 1.61 -17.45 7.44
C GLU A 40 0.21 -17.66 8.02
N LYS A 41 -0.31 -16.67 8.78
CA LYS A 41 -1.65 -16.73 9.37
C LYS A 41 -2.73 -16.30 8.38
N ALA A 42 -2.40 -15.37 7.49
CA ALA A 42 -3.30 -14.87 6.48
C ALA A 42 -3.53 -15.90 5.35
N ARG A 43 -4.57 -15.68 4.56
CA ARG A 43 -4.76 -16.39 3.29
C ARG A 43 -3.50 -16.25 2.44
N PRO A 44 -3.03 -17.34 1.79
CA PRO A 44 -1.81 -17.28 0.99
C PRO A 44 -1.85 -16.22 -0.10
N GLU A 45 -0.80 -15.40 -0.17
CA GLU A 45 -0.60 -14.34 -1.15
C GLU A 45 0.90 -14.13 -1.43
N CYS A 46 1.22 -13.61 -2.60
CA CYS A 46 2.57 -13.21 -2.97
C CYS A 46 2.95 -11.87 -2.31
N TRP A 47 3.64 -11.92 -1.17
CA TRP A 47 4.07 -10.73 -0.42
C TRP A 47 5.41 -10.14 -0.87
N ASN A 48 6.00 -10.70 -1.92
CA ASN A 48 7.18 -10.17 -2.62
C ASN A 48 6.92 -10.09 -4.12
N PHE A 49 7.73 -9.32 -4.82
CA PHE A 49 7.62 -9.15 -6.26
C PHE A 49 8.05 -10.41 -7.00
N GLU A 50 7.39 -10.75 -8.11
CA GLU A 50 7.79 -11.88 -8.96
C GLU A 50 9.07 -11.54 -9.74
N LYS A 51 9.14 -10.32 -10.31
CA LYS A 51 10.29 -9.86 -11.09
C LYS A 51 11.50 -9.60 -10.20
N SER A 52 12.67 -10.11 -10.61
CA SER A 52 13.93 -9.97 -9.88
C SER A 52 14.40 -8.53 -9.73
N GLU A 53 14.11 -7.67 -10.71
CA GLU A 53 14.47 -6.24 -10.69
C GLU A 53 13.87 -5.46 -9.51
N PHE A 54 12.72 -5.93 -8.98
CA PHE A 54 12.05 -5.32 -7.84
C PHE A 54 12.38 -6.01 -6.51
N LYS A 55 13.09 -7.15 -6.54
CA LYS A 55 13.51 -7.85 -5.32
C LYS A 55 14.73 -7.18 -4.72
N LYS A 56 14.70 -7.00 -3.41
CA LYS A 56 15.84 -6.51 -2.62
C LYS A 56 16.42 -7.66 -1.82
N GLU A 57 17.74 -7.76 -1.79
CA GLU A 57 18.44 -8.79 -1.02
C GLU A 57 18.09 -8.66 0.47
N GLY A 58 17.74 -9.77 1.10
CA GLY A 58 17.37 -9.81 2.52
C GLY A 58 16.01 -9.20 2.87
N ILE A 59 15.13 -8.91 1.89
CA ILE A 59 13.77 -8.43 2.11
C ILE A 59 12.77 -9.37 1.42
N ASN A 60 11.99 -10.09 2.24
CA ASN A 60 11.05 -11.10 1.79
C ASN A 60 9.60 -10.63 1.78
N PHE A 61 9.22 -9.66 2.63
CA PHE A 61 7.83 -9.21 2.75
C PHE A 61 7.64 -7.70 2.53
N PRO A 62 8.16 -7.09 1.44
CA PRO A 62 8.07 -5.65 1.22
C PRO A 62 6.62 -5.17 1.03
N ILE A 63 5.79 -5.96 0.35
CA ILE A 63 4.39 -5.60 0.06
C ILE A 63 3.57 -5.63 1.36
N LEU A 64 3.71 -6.71 2.15
CA LEU A 64 2.96 -6.86 3.40
C LEU A 64 3.35 -5.80 4.44
N SER A 65 4.64 -5.50 4.56
CA SER A 65 5.13 -4.48 5.48
C SER A 65 4.60 -3.09 5.13
N SER A 66 4.60 -2.74 3.83
CA SER A 66 4.02 -1.49 3.32
C SER A 66 2.51 -1.43 3.58
N TYR A 67 1.78 -2.49 3.19
CA TYR A 67 0.34 -2.63 3.39
C TYR A 67 -0.07 -2.43 4.85
N LEU A 68 0.59 -3.13 5.78
CA LEU A 68 0.25 -3.06 7.20
C LEU A 68 0.51 -1.66 7.77
N ASN A 69 1.60 -1.02 7.35
CA ASN A 69 1.94 0.34 7.77
C ASN A 69 0.89 1.37 7.31
N PHE A 70 0.51 1.36 6.02
CA PHE A 70 -0.50 2.28 5.50
C PHE A 70 -1.88 2.01 6.07
N THR A 71 -2.25 0.74 6.26
CA THR A 71 -3.50 0.35 6.92
C THR A 71 -3.55 0.88 8.35
N PHE A 72 -2.47 0.74 9.12
CA PHE A 72 -2.36 1.32 10.45
C PHE A 72 -2.55 2.84 10.43
N LYS A 73 -1.87 3.57 9.54
CA LYS A 73 -2.01 5.02 9.42
C LYS A 73 -3.46 5.43 9.16
N ARG A 74 -4.14 4.71 8.26
CA ARG A 74 -5.57 4.93 7.98
C ARG A 74 -6.45 4.66 9.20
N LEU A 75 -6.18 3.59 9.95
CA LEU A 75 -6.93 3.27 11.16
C LEU A 75 -6.75 4.34 12.25
N GLN A 76 -5.56 4.96 12.36
CA GLN A 76 -5.36 6.11 13.26
C GLN A 76 -6.22 7.30 12.87
N GLU A 77 -6.26 7.66 11.58
CA GLU A 77 -7.09 8.75 11.06
C GLU A 77 -8.58 8.51 11.35
N GLN A 78 -9.02 7.26 11.15
CA GLN A 78 -10.40 6.83 11.37
C GLN A 78 -10.73 6.53 12.84
N LYS A 79 -9.76 6.65 13.75
CA LYS A 79 -9.90 6.32 15.18
C LYS A 79 -10.40 4.89 15.43
N LYS A 80 -9.92 3.93 14.64
CA LYS A 80 -10.27 2.51 14.68
C LYS A 80 -9.23 1.63 15.39
N ILE A 81 -8.42 2.24 16.26
CA ILE A 81 -7.51 1.52 17.16
C ILE A 81 -8.18 1.45 18.52
N ASN A 82 -8.44 0.23 18.97
CA ASN A 82 -9.04 -0.02 20.28
C ASN A 82 -7.94 -0.14 21.33
N TYR A 83 -8.23 0.32 22.54
CA TYR A 83 -7.35 0.21 23.70
C TYR A 83 -8.08 -0.54 24.82
N SER A 84 -7.33 -1.33 25.59
CA SER A 84 -7.90 -1.98 26.78
C SER A 84 -8.32 -0.95 27.84
N THR A 85 -9.21 -1.34 28.75
CA THR A 85 -9.73 -0.46 29.81
C THR A 85 -8.63 0.12 30.71
N ASP A 86 -7.56 -0.64 30.95
CA ASP A 86 -6.38 -0.20 31.70
C ASP A 86 -5.37 0.60 30.88
N GLY A 87 -5.59 0.74 29.57
CA GLY A 87 -4.72 1.48 28.64
C GLY A 87 -3.35 0.84 28.40
N ASN A 88 -3.13 -0.40 28.82
CA ASN A 88 -1.85 -1.10 28.67
C ASN A 88 -1.77 -1.97 27.41
N ARG A 89 -2.87 -2.12 26.69
CA ARG A 89 -2.92 -2.87 25.44
C ARG A 89 -3.62 -2.08 24.36
N ALA A 90 -3.23 -2.33 23.11
CA ALA A 90 -3.87 -1.80 21.93
C ALA A 90 -4.15 -2.92 20.93
N CYS A 91 -5.17 -2.72 20.10
CA CYS A 91 -5.57 -3.66 19.07
C CYS A 91 -6.14 -2.93 17.87
N PHE A 92 -5.83 -3.44 16.67
CA PHE A 92 -6.49 -3.01 15.44
C PHE A 92 -6.66 -4.20 14.48
N ASN A 93 -7.67 -4.12 13.62
CA ASN A 93 -7.92 -5.11 12.57
C ASN A 93 -6.93 -4.89 11.41
N THR A 94 -6.20 -5.93 11.02
CA THR A 94 -5.19 -5.84 9.96
C THR A 94 -5.79 -5.70 8.56
N GLY A 95 -7.10 -5.94 8.39
CA GLY A 95 -7.75 -6.03 7.08
C GLY A 95 -7.47 -7.34 6.34
N LEU A 96 -6.60 -8.20 6.89
CA LEU A 96 -6.34 -9.54 6.36
C LEU A 96 -7.18 -10.58 7.08
N GLN A 97 -7.44 -11.68 6.37
CA GLN A 97 -8.21 -12.80 6.87
C GLN A 97 -7.40 -14.09 6.83
N THR A 98 -7.69 -14.97 7.76
CA THR A 98 -7.27 -16.37 7.74
C THR A 98 -7.83 -17.10 6.50
N PRO A 99 -7.30 -18.27 6.12
CA PRO A 99 -7.87 -19.09 5.05
C PRO A 99 -9.37 -19.38 5.25
N GLU A 100 -9.82 -19.52 6.50
CA GLU A 100 -11.22 -19.76 6.87
C GLU A 100 -12.10 -18.50 6.81
N GLY A 101 -11.54 -17.34 6.46
CA GLY A 101 -12.29 -16.08 6.32
C GLY A 101 -12.52 -15.34 7.63
N LYS A 102 -11.78 -15.66 8.70
CA LYS A 102 -11.80 -14.89 9.95
C LYS A 102 -10.80 -13.75 9.90
N ASP A 103 -11.20 -12.58 10.37
CA ASP A 103 -10.33 -11.41 10.49
C ASP A 103 -9.13 -11.66 11.41
N ILE A 104 -8.01 -11.05 11.07
CA ILE A 104 -6.77 -11.08 11.82
C ILE A 104 -6.53 -9.73 12.47
N PHE A 105 -6.33 -9.73 13.78
CA PHE A 105 -6.07 -8.55 14.59
C PHE A 105 -4.61 -8.51 15.02
N ALA A 106 -3.99 -7.33 14.95
CA ALA A 106 -2.70 -7.08 15.56
C ALA A 106 -2.91 -6.54 16.98
N THR A 107 -2.20 -7.10 17.96
CA THR A 107 -2.29 -6.71 19.37
C THR A 107 -0.93 -6.27 19.90
N PHE A 108 -0.95 -5.34 20.85
CA PHE A 108 0.25 -4.67 21.35
C PHE A 108 0.19 -4.49 22.86
N TYR A 109 1.36 -4.48 23.51
CA TYR A 109 1.51 -4.04 24.90
C TYR A 109 2.21 -2.68 24.97
N LYS A 110 1.79 -1.87 25.92
CA LYS A 110 2.40 -0.58 26.20
C LYS A 110 3.76 -0.76 26.87
N ASN A 111 4.78 -0.10 26.33
CA ASN A 111 6.10 -0.04 26.92
C ASN A 111 6.14 1.10 27.95
N GLN A 112 6.13 0.74 29.23
CA GLN A 112 6.12 1.72 30.33
C GLN A 112 7.40 2.56 30.40
N GLN A 113 8.51 2.06 29.84
CA GLN A 113 9.81 2.74 29.83
C GLN A 113 10.13 3.39 28.48
N ALA A 114 9.13 3.52 27.59
CA ALA A 114 9.32 4.01 26.23
C ALA A 114 9.98 5.40 26.16
N LYS A 115 9.53 6.33 27.01
CA LYS A 115 10.08 7.70 27.05
C LYS A 115 11.52 7.73 27.56
N GLU A 116 11.79 7.02 28.66
CA GLU A 116 13.11 6.98 29.30
C GLU A 116 14.17 6.32 28.41
N ARG A 117 13.78 5.30 27.64
CA ARG A 117 14.68 4.53 26.79
C ARG A 117 14.69 4.98 25.32
N ASN A 118 13.98 6.05 25.00
CA ASN A 118 13.76 6.51 23.62
C ASN A 118 13.32 5.38 22.67
N GLN A 119 12.23 4.71 23.02
CA GLN A 119 11.64 3.58 22.30
C GLN A 119 10.19 3.88 21.89
N PRO A 120 9.62 3.09 20.95
CA PRO A 120 8.20 3.14 20.63
C PRO A 120 7.35 2.88 21.87
N ASP A 121 6.17 3.50 21.91
CA ASP A 121 5.24 3.39 23.04
C ASP A 121 4.62 2.00 23.15
N TRP A 122 4.63 1.23 22.06
CA TRP A 122 4.03 -0.09 21.98
C TRP A 122 5.03 -1.15 21.53
N THR A 123 4.77 -2.40 21.87
CA THR A 123 5.49 -3.56 21.34
C THR A 123 4.47 -4.56 20.82
N LEU A 124 4.68 -5.07 19.61
CA LEU A 124 3.82 -6.10 19.03
C LEU A 124 3.80 -7.33 19.93
N PHE A 125 2.60 -7.73 20.36
CA PHE A 125 2.41 -9.00 21.06
C PHE A 125 2.22 -10.15 20.07
N GLY A 126 1.41 -9.92 19.04
CA GLY A 126 1.16 -10.91 18.00
C GLY A 126 -0.15 -10.68 17.25
N TYR A 127 -0.42 -11.61 16.34
CA TYR A 127 -1.60 -11.60 15.49
C TYR A 127 -2.57 -12.70 15.91
N PHE A 128 -3.84 -12.37 16.04
CA PHE A 128 -4.86 -13.25 16.60
C PHE A 128 -6.16 -13.15 15.79
N ASP A 129 -6.90 -14.25 15.68
CA ASP A 129 -8.25 -14.21 15.11
C ASP A 129 -9.27 -13.71 16.16
N ALA A 130 -10.50 -13.46 15.72
CA ALA A 130 -11.59 -12.98 16.58
C ALA A 130 -11.93 -13.89 17.77
N TYR A 131 -11.53 -15.18 17.74
CA TYR A 131 -11.88 -16.16 18.79
C TYR A 131 -10.82 -16.25 19.89
N SER A 132 -9.66 -15.63 19.69
CA SER A 132 -8.58 -15.65 20.66
C SER A 132 -8.94 -14.90 21.94
N ASP A 133 -8.63 -15.49 23.10
CA ASP A 133 -8.73 -14.80 24.39
C ASP A 133 -7.89 -13.51 24.43
N LYS A 134 -6.91 -13.38 23.53
CA LYS A 134 -6.02 -12.21 23.44
C LYS A 134 -6.69 -10.98 22.83
N VAL A 135 -7.88 -11.10 22.26
CA VAL A 135 -8.63 -9.95 21.70
C VAL A 135 -9.89 -9.57 22.51
N ARG A 136 -10.26 -10.36 23.52
CA ARG A 136 -11.49 -10.14 24.31
C ARG A 136 -11.58 -8.77 24.99
N ASP A 137 -10.43 -8.22 25.39
CA ASP A 137 -10.37 -6.94 26.09
C ASP A 137 -10.61 -5.72 25.19
N PHE A 138 -10.84 -5.94 23.89
CA PHE A 138 -11.07 -4.88 22.91
C PHE A 138 -12.49 -4.90 22.34
N GLU A 139 -13.43 -5.60 22.98
CA GLU A 139 -14.83 -5.65 22.55
C GLU A 139 -15.56 -4.30 22.73
N PRO A 140 -16.31 -3.80 21.73
CA PRO A 140 -16.50 -4.40 20.40
C PRO A 140 -15.22 -4.35 19.56
N LEU A 141 -14.85 -5.48 18.95
CA LEU A 141 -13.61 -5.60 18.16
C LEU A 141 -13.46 -4.47 17.12
N PRO A 142 -12.23 -3.97 16.88
CA PRO A 142 -12.00 -2.86 15.95
C PRO A 142 -12.36 -3.27 14.52
N ASP A 143 -12.97 -2.35 13.78
CA ASP A 143 -13.37 -2.55 12.39
C ASP A 143 -12.20 -2.36 11.41
N ILE A 144 -12.36 -2.80 10.16
CA ILE A 144 -11.36 -2.64 9.10
C ILE A 144 -11.18 -1.19 8.68
N ALA A 145 -10.04 -0.88 8.07
CA ALA A 145 -9.83 0.41 7.41
C ALA A 145 -10.76 0.55 6.19
N THR A 146 -11.34 1.73 6.01
CA THR A 146 -12.15 2.03 4.81
C THR A 146 -11.49 3.12 3.95
N TYR A 147 -11.48 2.91 2.64
CA TYR A 147 -10.79 3.78 1.68
C TYR A 147 -11.72 4.42 0.64
N ILE A 148 -12.93 3.87 0.51
CA ILE A 148 -13.83 4.15 -0.60
C ILE A 148 -15.13 4.68 -0.02
N ASP A 149 -15.42 5.95 -0.27
CA ASP A 149 -16.69 6.57 0.10
C ASP A 149 -17.70 6.48 -1.05
N ASN A 150 -17.23 6.67 -2.29
CA ASN A 150 -18.05 6.58 -3.50
C ASN A 150 -17.50 5.51 -4.47
N PRO A 151 -18.26 4.43 -4.75
CA PRO A 151 -17.84 3.39 -5.69
C PRO A 151 -17.52 3.89 -7.10
N SER A 152 -18.08 5.04 -7.53
CA SER A 152 -17.78 5.59 -8.86
C SER A 152 -16.31 6.01 -9.02
N ASP A 153 -15.60 6.22 -7.91
CA ASP A 153 -14.21 6.66 -7.93
C ASP A 153 -13.24 5.51 -8.26
N LEU A 154 -13.72 4.27 -8.24
CA LEU A 154 -12.95 3.07 -8.58
C LEU A 154 -12.82 2.84 -10.08
N VAL A 155 -13.66 3.49 -10.88
CA VAL A 155 -13.75 3.24 -12.32
C VAL A 155 -13.32 4.49 -13.08
N PHE A 156 -12.41 4.30 -14.04
CA PHE A 156 -11.99 5.39 -14.92
C PHE A 156 -13.14 5.82 -15.85
N ASP A 157 -13.55 7.08 -15.78
CA ASP A 157 -14.53 7.67 -16.68
C ASP A 157 -13.85 8.15 -17.97
N TYR A 158 -13.92 7.33 -19.02
CA TYR A 158 -13.31 7.61 -20.32
C TYR A 158 -13.87 8.86 -21.03
N ARG A 159 -14.99 9.42 -20.55
CA ARG A 159 -15.60 10.63 -21.10
C ARG A 159 -14.88 11.90 -20.64
N LEU A 160 -14.18 11.84 -19.51
CA LEU A 160 -13.41 12.94 -18.96
C LEU A 160 -12.07 13.08 -19.69
N GLN A 161 -11.59 14.31 -19.82
CA GLN A 161 -10.26 14.55 -20.40
C GLN A 161 -9.15 14.16 -19.42
N LEU A 162 -8.03 13.71 -19.96
CA LEU A 162 -6.81 13.43 -19.20
C LEU A 162 -5.84 14.59 -19.42
N GLU A 163 -5.59 15.38 -18.37
CA GLU A 163 -4.64 16.49 -18.41
C GLU A 163 -3.35 16.11 -17.71
N VAL A 164 -2.25 16.16 -18.45
CA VAL A 164 -0.99 15.56 -18.06
C VAL A 164 0.05 16.64 -17.80
N ASP A 165 0.64 16.62 -16.62
CA ASP A 165 1.77 17.44 -16.27
C ASP A 165 3.07 16.77 -16.72
N TYR A 166 3.39 16.96 -17.99
CA TYR A 166 4.59 16.40 -18.59
C TYR A 166 5.88 16.92 -17.97
N LYS A 167 5.90 18.12 -17.39
CA LYS A 167 7.12 18.64 -16.76
C LYS A 167 7.46 17.78 -15.55
N HIS A 168 6.49 17.53 -14.68
CA HIS A 168 6.70 16.68 -13.50
C HIS A 168 7.05 15.23 -13.88
N ILE A 169 6.52 14.70 -14.99
CA ILE A 169 6.83 13.34 -15.45
C ILE A 169 8.24 13.26 -16.06
N LEU A 170 8.55 14.16 -17.00
CA LEU A 170 9.75 14.06 -17.85
C LEU A 170 10.99 14.73 -17.26
N VAL A 171 10.84 15.55 -16.22
CA VAL A 171 11.94 16.24 -15.55
C VAL A 171 12.09 15.73 -14.12
N ASP A 172 11.06 15.91 -13.28
CA ASP A 172 11.19 15.62 -11.86
C ASP A 172 11.21 14.11 -11.55
N ASN A 173 10.58 13.30 -12.41
CA ASN A 173 10.45 11.84 -12.24
C ASN A 173 11.09 11.05 -13.39
N VAL A 174 12.03 11.66 -14.13
CA VAL A 174 12.69 11.04 -15.29
C VAL A 174 13.35 9.71 -14.93
N GLU A 175 13.89 9.58 -13.72
CA GLU A 175 14.54 8.35 -13.22
C GLU A 175 13.62 7.13 -13.17
N ARG A 176 12.30 7.34 -13.14
CA ARG A 176 11.30 6.25 -13.14
C ARG A 176 10.98 5.75 -14.54
N LEU A 177 11.36 6.48 -15.59
CA LEU A 177 11.12 6.10 -16.98
C LEU A 177 12.15 5.06 -17.45
N PRO A 178 11.87 4.34 -18.56
CA PRO A 178 12.84 3.46 -19.19
C PRO A 178 14.16 4.17 -19.51
N ASP A 179 15.29 3.48 -19.32
CA ASP A 179 16.64 4.07 -19.47
C ASP A 179 16.85 4.75 -20.83
N VAL A 180 16.28 4.20 -21.90
CA VAL A 180 16.36 4.75 -23.26
C VAL A 180 15.74 6.15 -23.40
N LEU A 181 14.88 6.55 -22.47
CA LEU A 181 14.19 7.84 -22.47
C LEU A 181 14.84 8.88 -21.55
N LYS A 182 15.67 8.45 -20.58
CA LYS A 182 16.20 9.34 -19.53
C LYS A 182 17.10 10.44 -20.10
N GLU A 183 17.88 10.11 -21.12
CA GLU A 183 18.85 11.03 -21.73
C GLU A 183 18.30 11.73 -22.99
N ALA A 184 17.05 11.48 -23.38
CA ALA A 184 16.47 11.99 -24.63
C ALA A 184 15.11 12.68 -24.41
N PRO A 185 15.07 13.92 -23.87
CA PRO A 185 13.83 14.57 -23.44
C PRO A 185 12.76 14.72 -24.53
N THR A 186 13.15 15.08 -25.76
CA THR A 186 12.22 15.21 -26.89
C THR A 186 11.64 13.85 -27.30
N LEU A 187 12.46 12.81 -27.31
CA LEU A 187 12.01 11.44 -27.59
C LEU A 187 11.07 10.96 -26.48
N ALA A 188 11.45 11.16 -25.22
CA ALA A 188 10.64 10.83 -24.05
C ALA A 188 9.27 11.49 -24.11
N ARG A 189 9.22 12.78 -24.49
CA ARG A 189 7.98 13.53 -24.66
C ARG A 189 7.05 12.85 -25.68
N HIS A 190 7.54 12.60 -26.88
CA HIS A 190 6.73 12.00 -27.95
C HIS A 190 6.33 10.55 -27.63
N ALA A 191 7.22 9.77 -27.03
CA ALA A 191 6.95 8.40 -26.62
C ALA A 191 5.84 8.35 -25.56
N VAL A 192 5.92 9.20 -24.53
CA VAL A 192 4.91 9.29 -23.47
C VAL A 192 3.56 9.77 -24.03
N GLU A 193 3.55 10.79 -24.89
CA GLU A 193 2.33 11.27 -25.56
C GLU A 193 1.66 10.18 -26.40
N GLY A 194 2.46 9.45 -27.19
CA GLY A 194 1.99 8.33 -28.00
C GLY A 194 1.41 7.21 -27.15
N ALA A 195 2.12 6.81 -26.10
CA ALA A 195 1.67 5.78 -25.15
C ALA A 195 0.37 6.17 -24.43
N ILE A 196 0.21 7.44 -24.02
CA ILE A 196 -1.02 7.95 -23.42
C ILE A 196 -2.19 7.87 -24.40
N SER A 197 -1.96 8.25 -25.66
CA SER A 197 -2.99 8.18 -26.70
C SER A 197 -3.51 6.74 -26.87
N GLN A 198 -2.61 5.77 -26.93
CA GLN A 198 -2.96 4.35 -27.02
C GLN A 198 -3.66 3.84 -25.76
N LEU A 199 -3.18 4.23 -24.58
CA LEU A 199 -3.77 3.88 -23.29
C LEU A 199 -5.23 4.35 -23.18
N ARG A 200 -5.54 5.57 -23.63
CA ARG A 200 -6.91 6.08 -23.65
C ARG A 200 -7.84 5.22 -24.50
N GLU A 201 -7.35 4.75 -25.64
CA GLU A 201 -8.13 3.83 -26.46
C GLU A 201 -8.36 2.50 -25.71
N ARG A 202 -7.35 1.94 -25.05
CA ARG A 202 -7.50 0.71 -24.24
C ARG A 202 -8.50 0.89 -23.08
N LEU A 203 -8.41 2.00 -22.34
CA LEU A 203 -9.30 2.32 -21.21
C LEU A 203 -10.77 2.41 -21.63
N LYS A 204 -11.05 2.89 -22.85
CA LYS A 204 -12.41 2.91 -23.40
C LYS A 204 -13.01 1.51 -23.62
N ARG A 205 -12.19 0.49 -23.87
CA ARG A 205 -12.65 -0.90 -24.09
C ARG A 205 -12.63 -1.74 -22.82
N ASN A 206 -11.77 -1.40 -21.85
CA ASN A 206 -11.59 -2.16 -20.63
C ASN A 206 -11.58 -1.24 -19.39
N TYR A 207 -12.73 -1.13 -18.74
CA TYR A 207 -12.88 -0.34 -17.51
C TYR A 207 -12.08 -0.90 -16.32
N LYS A 208 -11.66 -2.18 -16.38
CA LYS A 208 -10.85 -2.83 -15.34
C LYS A 208 -9.35 -2.53 -15.45
N LEU A 209 -8.93 -1.83 -16.50
CA LEU A 209 -7.51 -1.56 -16.76
C LEU A 209 -6.93 -0.55 -15.76
N ALA A 210 -7.74 0.42 -15.32
CA ALA A 210 -7.36 1.34 -14.26
C ALA A 210 -7.46 0.64 -12.90
N VAL A 211 -6.44 0.80 -12.06
CA VAL A 211 -6.40 0.19 -10.74
C VAL A 211 -6.52 1.28 -9.67
N PRO A 212 -7.49 1.21 -8.75
CA PRO A 212 -7.61 2.21 -7.70
C PRO A 212 -6.48 2.06 -6.67
N HIS A 213 -5.99 3.19 -6.18
CA HIS A 213 -5.13 3.25 -5.01
C HIS A 213 -5.53 4.42 -4.10
N TRP A 214 -5.07 4.36 -2.85
CA TRP A 214 -5.36 5.37 -1.84
C TRP A 214 -4.14 6.25 -1.60
N TYR A 215 -4.31 7.57 -1.69
CA TYR A 215 -3.24 8.52 -1.39
C TYR A 215 -3.80 9.80 -0.77
N GLU A 216 -3.26 10.21 0.38
CA GLU A 216 -3.55 11.49 1.05
C GLU A 216 -5.04 11.90 1.07
N GLY A 217 -5.92 11.03 1.55
CA GLY A 217 -7.33 11.44 1.72
C GLY A 217 -8.20 11.31 0.47
N LYS A 218 -7.68 10.76 -0.65
CA LYS A 218 -8.47 10.55 -1.87
C LYS A 218 -8.09 9.28 -2.65
N VAL A 219 -9.09 8.71 -3.32
CA VAL A 219 -8.88 7.61 -4.28
C VAL A 219 -8.33 8.22 -5.56
N GLN A 220 -7.27 7.61 -6.08
CA GLN A 220 -6.66 7.93 -7.36
C GLN A 220 -6.61 6.66 -8.21
N LEU A 221 -6.42 6.80 -9.52
CA LEU A 221 -6.39 5.70 -10.46
C LEU A 221 -5.00 5.55 -11.06
N LEU A 222 -4.42 4.36 -10.92
CA LEU A 222 -3.20 3.95 -11.60
C LEU A 222 -3.55 3.50 -13.02
N LEU A 223 -2.96 4.14 -14.02
CA LEU A 223 -3.16 3.82 -15.43
C LEU A 223 -1.87 3.24 -16.00
N PRO A 224 -1.86 1.97 -16.48
CA PRO A 224 -0.64 1.33 -16.95
C PRO A 224 -0.17 1.95 -18.27
N LEU A 225 1.05 2.48 -18.29
CA LEU A 225 1.65 3.11 -19.47
C LEU A 225 2.72 2.19 -20.07
N SER A 226 2.43 1.72 -21.27
CA SER A 226 3.29 0.89 -22.10
C SER A 226 4.02 1.79 -23.11
N ILE A 227 5.31 2.02 -22.90
CA ILE A 227 6.14 2.96 -23.68
C ILE A 227 7.13 2.20 -24.57
N THR A 228 7.78 1.15 -24.06
CA THR A 228 8.83 0.42 -24.79
C THR A 228 8.30 -0.75 -25.62
N ASP A 229 7.19 -1.36 -25.20
CA ASP A 229 6.47 -2.40 -25.95
C ASP A 229 4.95 -2.27 -25.74
N ASP A 230 4.13 -3.01 -26.51
CA ASP A 230 2.66 -2.91 -26.48
C ASP A 230 1.98 -3.81 -25.42
N ILE A 231 2.76 -4.67 -24.74
CA ILE A 231 2.25 -5.78 -23.92
C ILE A 231 2.39 -5.47 -22.43
N SER A 232 3.57 -5.00 -22.04
CA SER A 232 3.96 -4.76 -20.66
C SER A 232 3.90 -3.26 -20.34
N ALA A 233 3.56 -2.93 -19.09
CA ALA A 233 3.60 -1.56 -18.63
C ALA A 233 4.98 -1.27 -18.06
N ASP A 234 5.59 -0.16 -18.48
CA ASP A 234 6.86 0.33 -17.94
C ASP A 234 6.65 1.09 -16.63
N VAL A 235 5.60 1.92 -16.59
CA VAL A 235 5.23 2.77 -15.46
C VAL A 235 3.72 2.85 -15.31
N ALA A 236 3.23 3.34 -14.18
CA ALA A 236 1.83 3.67 -13.96
C ALA A 236 1.65 5.19 -13.84
N LEU A 237 0.78 5.79 -14.66
CA LEU A 237 0.34 7.16 -14.46
C LEU A 237 -0.58 7.24 -13.23
N VAL A 238 -0.42 8.28 -12.41
CA VAL A 238 -1.33 8.56 -11.29
C VAL A 238 -2.36 9.59 -11.73
N ALA A 239 -3.60 9.16 -11.93
CA ALA A 239 -4.71 10.00 -12.36
C ALA A 239 -5.64 10.33 -11.20
N GLU A 240 -5.74 11.61 -10.86
CA GLU A 240 -6.67 12.14 -9.86
C GLU A 240 -7.88 12.76 -10.54
N LYS A 241 -9.09 12.40 -10.11
CA LYS A 241 -10.32 12.97 -10.62
C LYS A 241 -10.56 14.37 -10.02
N ASP A 242 -10.56 15.39 -10.85
CA ASP A 242 -10.97 16.75 -10.48
C ASP A 242 -12.45 16.91 -10.85
N GLU A 243 -13.33 16.71 -9.87
CA GLU A 243 -14.78 16.78 -10.07
C GLU A 243 -15.26 18.19 -10.43
N GLN A 244 -14.60 19.23 -9.93
CA GLN A 244 -14.97 20.62 -10.20
C GLN A 244 -14.69 21.00 -11.65
N ARG A 245 -13.56 20.52 -12.21
CA ARG A 245 -13.15 20.80 -13.59
C ARG A 245 -13.63 19.74 -14.59
N GLY A 246 -14.18 18.62 -14.14
CA GLY A 246 -14.64 17.54 -15.01
C GLY A 246 -13.51 16.88 -15.82
N LYS A 247 -12.35 16.67 -15.19
CA LYS A 247 -11.18 16.07 -15.85
C LYS A 247 -10.33 15.23 -14.87
N TYR A 248 -9.49 14.37 -15.41
CA TYR A 248 -8.44 13.69 -14.65
C TYR A 248 -7.13 14.48 -14.77
N MET A 249 -6.49 14.74 -13.63
CA MET A 249 -5.17 15.34 -13.53
C MET A 249 -4.12 14.25 -13.33
N VAL A 250 -3.16 14.16 -14.24
CA VAL A 250 -2.02 13.26 -14.12
C VAL A 250 -0.77 14.07 -13.79
N ARG A 251 -0.30 13.94 -12.55
CA ARG A 251 0.82 14.76 -12.06
C ARG A 251 2.14 14.00 -11.97
N THR A 252 2.10 12.68 -11.88
CA THR A 252 3.31 11.87 -11.68
C THR A 252 3.14 10.47 -12.28
N VAL A 253 4.24 9.73 -12.27
CA VAL A 253 4.33 8.32 -12.66
C VAL A 253 4.98 7.51 -11.56
N LEU A 254 4.53 6.28 -11.35
CA LEU A 254 5.10 5.33 -10.43
C LEU A 254 5.81 4.22 -11.21
N THR A 255 6.88 3.67 -10.64
CA THR A 255 7.41 2.38 -11.10
C THR A 255 6.39 1.28 -10.79
N MET A 256 6.48 0.15 -11.50
CA MET A 256 5.47 -0.91 -11.37
C MET A 256 5.42 -1.54 -9.97
N ASP A 257 6.54 -1.59 -9.24
CA ASP A 257 6.59 -2.05 -7.85
C ASP A 257 5.88 -1.10 -6.88
N MET A 258 6.09 0.22 -7.04
CA MET A 258 5.37 1.25 -6.28
C MET A 258 3.86 1.17 -6.55
N ALA A 259 3.48 1.11 -7.83
CA ALA A 259 2.10 1.00 -8.25
C ALA A 259 1.40 -0.23 -7.64
N TYR A 260 2.09 -1.39 -7.61
CA TYR A 260 1.55 -2.60 -7.00
C TYR A 260 1.35 -2.45 -5.49
N GLN A 261 2.34 -1.90 -4.78
CA GLN A 261 2.24 -1.66 -3.33
C GLN A 261 1.06 -0.75 -2.98
N ASP A 262 0.89 0.33 -3.73
CA ASP A 262 -0.18 1.31 -3.50
C ASP A 262 -1.56 0.72 -3.82
N ALA A 263 -1.70 -0.02 -4.91
CA ALA A 263 -2.94 -0.71 -5.28
C ALA A 263 -3.38 -1.72 -4.20
N ARG A 264 -2.41 -2.47 -3.65
CA ARG A 264 -2.68 -3.54 -2.69
C ARG A 264 -3.32 -3.04 -1.40
N ILE A 265 -3.15 -1.76 -1.06
CA ILE A 265 -3.78 -1.12 0.11
C ILE A 265 -5.30 -1.22 0.04
N ILE A 266 -5.88 -0.98 -1.15
CA ILE A 266 -7.34 -1.01 -1.34
C ILE A 266 -7.83 -2.44 -1.54
N CYS A 267 -7.20 -3.19 -2.44
CA CYS A 267 -7.61 -4.57 -2.75
C CYS A 267 -6.43 -5.36 -3.31
N ALA A 268 -6.42 -6.68 -3.10
CA ALA A 268 -5.49 -7.57 -3.79
C ALA A 268 -5.72 -7.51 -5.31
N PRO A 269 -4.69 -7.18 -6.13
CA PRO A 269 -4.81 -7.23 -7.59
C PRO A 269 -5.19 -8.64 -8.08
N ASP A 270 -6.23 -8.73 -8.91
CA ASP A 270 -7.09 -9.91 -9.12
C ASP A 270 -6.42 -11.15 -9.75
N ARG A 271 -6.92 -12.35 -9.38
CA ARG A 271 -6.76 -13.67 -10.06
C ARG A 271 -7.95 -14.64 -9.79
N GLN A 272 -9.14 -14.20 -9.37
CA GLN A 272 -9.87 -15.02 -8.38
C GLN A 272 -11.19 -15.75 -8.70
N TRP A 273 -11.87 -15.65 -9.84
CA TRP A 273 -13.13 -16.45 -9.94
C TRP A 273 -13.70 -16.79 -11.32
N LEU A 274 -13.51 -15.95 -12.34
CA LEU A 274 -13.94 -16.27 -13.71
C LEU A 274 -12.84 -17.03 -14.44
N ASN A 275 -12.72 -18.33 -14.16
CA ASN A 275 -11.85 -19.26 -14.87
C ASN A 275 -12.69 -20.00 -15.93
N PRO A 276 -12.62 -19.64 -17.23
CA PRO A 276 -13.33 -20.35 -18.28
C PRO A 276 -12.83 -21.79 -18.49
#